data_AF-A0A1V8S7X9-F1
#
_entry.id   AF-A0A1V8S7X9-F1
#
_cell.length_a   1.000
_cell.length_b   1.000
_cell.length_c   1.000
_cell.angle_alpha   90.00
_cell.angle_beta   90.00
_cell.angle_gamma   90.00
#
_symmetry.space_group_name_H-M   'P 1'
#
loop_
_entity.id
_entity.type
_entity.pdbx_description
1 polymer ?
#
loop_
_entity_poly.entity_id
_entity_poly.type
_entity_poly.pdbx_seq_one_letter_code
_entity_poly.pdbx_strand_id
1 'polypeptide(L)'
;MALRVRNEDGTSYSFTDIGRDFLRVGCGYSLQGAGHYTVRIMLSGTMSSICMGLCGAAIGGTLTGSAALPFLICACGGFVFGAWGYYRTSLRESMIVLERYPRLLQLHLDANFPQKNFLSWRQDQSMLMVAWLTAQPAVNKVFEEREQQLVDEARSEILLEAKEQALISES
;
A
#
# COMPACT_ATOMS: atom_id res chain seq x y z
N MET A 1 14.66 -3.56 1.23
CA MET A 1 15.74 -3.98 0.31
C MET A 1 15.12 -4.26 -1.05
N ALA A 2 15.08 -3.27 -1.94
CA ALA A 2 14.51 -3.42 -3.27
C ALA A 2 15.55 -4.08 -4.19
N LEU A 3 15.18 -5.17 -4.86
CA LEU A 3 16.04 -5.87 -5.82
C LEU A 3 16.34 -4.95 -7.01
N ARG A 4 17.46 -4.23 -6.96
CA ARG A 4 18.03 -3.51 -8.11
C ARG A 4 18.76 -4.52 -8.99
N VAL A 5 18.10 -4.97 -10.06
CA VAL A 5 18.78 -5.63 -11.17
C VAL A 5 19.47 -4.53 -11.98
N ARG A 6 20.80 -4.51 -11.93
CA ARG A 6 21.65 -3.54 -12.63
C ARG A 6 21.93 -4.08 -14.03
N ASN A 7 21.41 -3.41 -15.06
CA ASN A 7 21.76 -3.66 -16.47
C ASN A 7 22.61 -2.48 -17.00
N GLU A 8 23.49 -2.74 -17.97
CA GLU A 8 24.69 -1.93 -18.26
C GLU A 8 24.48 -0.58 -19.00
N ASP A 9 23.25 -0.20 -19.31
CA ASP A 9 22.96 1.00 -20.13
C ASP A 9 22.63 2.28 -19.34
N GLY A 10 23.02 2.38 -18.06
CA GLY A 10 22.85 3.61 -17.25
C GLY A 10 21.40 4.04 -16.98
N THR A 11 20.41 3.31 -17.50
CA THR A 11 18.99 3.63 -17.37
C THR A 11 18.37 2.64 -16.39
N SER A 12 18.31 3.04 -15.10
CA SER A 12 17.63 2.25 -14.06
C SER A 12 16.12 2.35 -14.23
N TYR A 13 15.51 1.39 -14.91
CA TYR A 13 14.06 1.26 -14.93
C TYR A 13 13.61 0.58 -13.63
N SER A 14 13.02 1.33 -12.71
CA SER A 14 12.37 0.73 -11.56
C SER A 14 11.05 0.11 -12.00
N PHE A 15 10.66 -1.06 -11.46
CA PHE A 15 9.33 -1.64 -11.71
C PHE A 15 8.18 -0.64 -11.43
N THR A 16 8.44 0.31 -10.52
CA THR A 16 7.55 1.44 -10.23
C THR A 16 7.43 2.46 -11.36
N ASP A 17 8.42 2.61 -12.24
CA ASP A 17 8.37 3.51 -13.41
C ASP A 17 7.59 2.87 -14.56
N ILE A 18 7.81 1.57 -14.82
CA ILE A 18 7.04 0.80 -15.81
C ILE A 18 5.55 0.77 -15.43
N GLY A 19 5.24 0.58 -14.15
CA GLY A 19 3.86 0.66 -13.66
C GLY A 19 3.26 2.06 -13.81
N ARG A 20 4.07 3.11 -13.67
CA ARG A 20 3.64 4.51 -13.84
C ARG A 20 3.30 4.84 -15.29
N ASP A 21 4.11 4.37 -16.23
CA ASP A 21 3.89 4.58 -17.67
C ASP A 21 2.71 3.77 -18.22
N PHE A 22 2.56 2.51 -17.77
CA PHE A 22 1.38 1.70 -18.11
C PHE A 22 0.08 2.32 -17.59
N LEU A 23 0.11 2.92 -16.39
CA LEU A 23 -1.05 3.59 -15.79
C LEU A 23 -1.38 4.93 -16.43
N ARG A 24 -0.38 5.65 -16.93
CA ARG A 24 -0.58 6.90 -17.68
C ARG A 24 -1.34 6.65 -18.98
N VAL A 25 -1.08 5.51 -19.62
CA VAL A 25 -1.76 5.05 -20.84
C VAL A 25 -3.13 4.41 -20.53
N GLY A 26 -3.27 3.68 -19.42
CA GLY A 26 -4.49 2.94 -19.10
C GLY A 26 -5.57 3.71 -18.32
N CYS A 27 -5.21 4.75 -17.56
CA CYS A 27 -6.13 5.33 -16.56
C CYS A 27 -6.28 6.87 -16.63
N GLY A 28 -5.61 7.59 -17.54
CA GLY A 28 -5.90 9.00 -17.88
C GLY A 28 -5.69 10.06 -16.79
N TYR A 29 -5.49 9.70 -15.52
CA TYR A 29 -5.34 10.64 -14.40
C TYR A 29 -3.99 10.45 -13.71
N SER A 30 -3.19 11.52 -13.68
CA SER A 30 -1.86 11.56 -13.08
C SER A 30 -1.93 11.72 -11.56
N LEU A 31 -2.53 10.75 -10.85
CA LEU A 31 -2.55 10.73 -9.39
C LEU A 31 -1.23 10.18 -8.86
N GLN A 32 -0.41 11.04 -8.25
CA GLN A 32 0.91 10.72 -7.68
C GLN A 32 0.91 9.53 -6.69
N GLY A 33 -0.24 9.18 -6.11
CA GLY A 33 -0.42 8.01 -5.23
C GLY A 33 -1.01 6.75 -5.87
N ALA A 34 -1.60 6.84 -7.07
CA ALA A 34 -2.33 5.72 -7.68
C ALA A 34 -1.40 4.60 -8.17
N GLY A 35 -0.18 4.94 -8.61
CA GLY A 35 0.80 3.97 -9.11
C GLY A 35 1.19 2.89 -8.10
N HIS A 36 1.45 3.30 -6.86
CA HIS A 36 1.83 2.37 -5.79
C HIS A 36 0.67 1.45 -5.38
N TYR A 37 -0.55 1.96 -5.38
CA TYR A 37 -1.74 1.18 -5.06
C TYR A 37 -2.03 0.12 -6.12
N THR A 38 -1.97 0.50 -7.40
CA THR A 38 -2.22 -0.43 -8.50
C THR A 38 -1.20 -1.57 -8.53
N VAL A 39 0.08 -1.30 -8.29
CA VAL A 39 1.09 -2.36 -8.22
C VAL A 39 0.79 -3.33 -7.07
N ARG A 40 0.33 -2.83 -5.92
CA ARG A 40 -0.01 -3.66 -4.76
C ARG A 40 -1.27 -4.50 -5.01
N ILE A 41 -2.32 -3.93 -5.60
CA ILE A 41 -3.55 -4.69 -5.88
C ILE A 41 -3.32 -5.74 -6.97
N MET A 42 -2.51 -5.42 -7.99
CA MET A 42 -2.09 -6.41 -8.99
C MET A 42 -1.28 -7.53 -8.32
N LEU A 43 -0.28 -7.21 -7.52
CA LEU A 43 0.53 -8.23 -6.85
C LEU A 43 -0.32 -9.14 -5.95
N SER A 44 -1.19 -8.54 -5.12
CA SER A 44 -2.11 -9.28 -4.25
C SER A 44 -3.07 -10.15 -5.05
N GLY A 45 -3.71 -9.61 -6.08
CA GLY A 45 -4.63 -10.34 -6.94
C GLY A 45 -3.95 -11.48 -7.68
N THR A 46 -2.74 -11.26 -8.19
CA THR A 46 -2.00 -12.29 -8.94
C THR A 46 -1.59 -13.45 -8.04
N MET A 47 -1.13 -13.18 -6.80
CA MET A 47 -0.81 -14.24 -5.84
C MET A 47 -2.04 -15.08 -5.48
N SER A 48 -3.18 -14.44 -5.19
CA SER A 48 -4.44 -15.15 -4.94
C SER A 48 -4.93 -15.94 -6.15
N SER A 49 -4.79 -15.37 -7.35
CA SER A 49 -5.13 -16.01 -8.63
C SER A 49 -4.29 -17.26 -8.90
N ILE A 50 -2.97 -17.22 -8.63
CA ILE A 50 -2.09 -18.38 -8.83
C ILE A 50 -2.48 -19.51 -7.87
N CYS A 51 -2.65 -19.19 -6.58
CA CYS A 51 -3.02 -20.20 -5.58
C CYS A 51 -4.38 -20.85 -5.88
N MET A 52 -5.41 -20.04 -6.15
CA MET A 52 -6.73 -20.58 -6.48
C MET A 52 -6.75 -21.26 -7.85
N GLY A 53 -6.03 -20.73 -8.84
CA GLY A 53 -5.91 -21.33 -10.16
C GLY A 53 -5.26 -22.71 -10.11
N LEU A 54 -4.13 -22.86 -9.41
CA LEU A 54 -3.45 -24.15 -9.25
C LEU A 54 -4.30 -25.16 -8.48
N CYS A 55 -4.97 -24.74 -7.41
CA CYS A 55 -5.93 -25.60 -6.69
C CYS A 55 -7.11 -26.02 -7.59
N GLY A 56 -7.68 -25.07 -8.35
CA GLY A 56 -8.77 -25.33 -9.29
C GLY A 56 -8.36 -26.27 -10.42
N ALA A 57 -7.15 -26.13 -10.94
CA ALA A 57 -6.58 -27.01 -11.95
C ALA A 57 -6.37 -28.44 -11.42
N ALA A 58 -5.87 -28.59 -10.20
CA ALA A 58 -5.63 -29.88 -9.57
C ALA A 58 -6.93 -30.67 -9.36
N ILE A 59 -7.99 -30.01 -8.90
CA ILE A 59 -9.30 -30.62 -8.67
C ILE A 59 -10.06 -30.83 -10.00
N GLY A 60 -10.00 -29.84 -10.89
CA GLY A 60 -10.72 -29.89 -12.16
C GLY A 60 -10.11 -30.86 -13.19
N GLY A 61 -8.81 -31.11 -13.10
CA GLY A 61 -8.12 -32.12 -13.92
C GLY A 61 -8.60 -33.54 -13.63
N THR A 62 -8.96 -33.86 -12.37
CA THR A 62 -9.42 -35.21 -12.01
C THR A 62 -10.88 -35.48 -12.40
N LEU A 63 -11.71 -34.44 -12.48
CA LEU A 63 -13.15 -34.56 -12.75
C LEU A 63 -13.54 -34.43 -14.21
N THR A 64 -12.90 -33.50 -14.93
CA THR A 64 -13.34 -33.07 -16.26
C THR A 64 -12.35 -33.40 -17.38
N GLY A 65 -11.18 -33.98 -17.06
CA GLY A 65 -10.11 -34.29 -18.02
C GLY A 65 -9.45 -33.06 -18.68
N SER A 66 -10.04 -31.87 -18.51
CA SER A 66 -9.52 -30.58 -18.96
C SER A 66 -9.23 -29.70 -17.74
N ALA A 67 -7.95 -29.50 -17.46
CA ALA A 67 -7.50 -28.66 -16.34
C ALA A 67 -7.56 -27.15 -16.66
N ALA A 68 -7.69 -26.77 -17.93
CA ALA A 68 -7.57 -25.38 -18.37
C ALA A 68 -8.79 -24.51 -18.03
N LEU A 69 -10.00 -25.04 -18.23
CA LEU A 69 -11.26 -24.34 -17.88
C LEU A 69 -11.39 -24.08 -16.36
N PRO A 70 -11.20 -25.07 -15.47
CA PRO A 70 -11.28 -24.84 -14.03
C PRO A 70 -10.12 -23.97 -13.52
N PHE A 71 -8.92 -24.06 -14.12
CA PHE A 71 -7.83 -23.13 -13.85
C PHE A 71 -8.26 -21.67 -14.11
N LEU A 72 -8.82 -21.40 -15.29
CA LEU A 72 -9.18 -20.03 -15.70
C LEU A 72 -10.25 -19.43 -14.77
N ILE A 73 -11.32 -20.18 -14.48
CA ILE A 73 -12.43 -19.69 -13.64
C ILE A 73 -11.95 -19.45 -12.20
N CYS A 74 -11.19 -20.38 -11.63
CA CYS A 74 -10.64 -20.22 -10.29
C CYS A 74 -9.56 -19.13 -10.21
N ALA A 75 -8.75 -18.95 -11.26
CA ALA A 75 -7.77 -17.86 -11.33
C ALA A 75 -8.45 -16.50 -11.37
N CYS A 76 -9.45 -16.29 -12.25
CA CYS A 76 -10.23 -15.06 -12.31
C CYS A 76 -10.96 -14.78 -10.98
N GLY A 77 -11.58 -15.79 -10.39
CA GLY A 77 -12.21 -15.68 -9.08
C GLY A 77 -11.21 -15.31 -7.97
N GLY A 78 -10.05 -15.96 -7.96
CA GLY A 78 -8.96 -15.68 -7.02
C GLY A 78 -8.39 -14.28 -7.17
N PHE A 79 -8.26 -13.78 -8.40
CA PHE A 79 -7.83 -12.41 -8.67
C PHE A 79 -8.84 -11.39 -8.11
N VAL A 80 -10.13 -11.55 -8.43
CA VAL A 80 -11.20 -10.66 -7.95
C VAL A 80 -11.28 -10.70 -6.43
N PHE A 81 -11.19 -11.89 -5.82
CA PHE A 81 -11.23 -12.03 -4.37
C PHE A 81 -10.02 -11.36 -3.69
N GLY A 82 -8.81 -11.54 -4.25
CA GLY A 82 -7.59 -10.89 -3.76
C GLY A 82 -7.66 -9.37 -3.88
N ALA A 83 -8.14 -8.86 -5.03
CA ALA A 83 -8.33 -7.44 -5.26
C ALA A 83 -9.40 -6.85 -4.30
N TRP A 84 -10.50 -7.56 -4.10
CA TRP A 84 -11.58 -7.17 -3.19
C TRP A 84 -11.12 -7.11 -1.73
N GLY A 85 -10.36 -8.11 -1.28
CA GLY A 85 -9.78 -8.13 0.06
C GLY A 85 -8.87 -6.92 0.29
N TYR A 86 -7.97 -6.65 -0.66
CA TYR A 86 -7.06 -5.51 -0.60
C TYR A 86 -7.80 -4.16 -0.59
N TYR A 87 -8.87 -4.04 -1.40
CA TYR A 87 -9.74 -2.86 -1.41
C TYR A 87 -10.36 -2.60 -0.04
N ARG A 88 -10.96 -3.63 0.58
CA ARG A 88 -11.57 -3.48 1.92
C ARG A 88 -10.58 -3.11 3.00
N THR A 89 -9.39 -3.69 2.98
CA THR A 89 -8.34 -3.31 3.94
C THR A 89 -7.92 -1.86 3.73
N SER A 90 -7.72 -1.44 2.49
CA SER A 90 -7.35 -0.06 2.16
C SER A 90 -8.41 0.96 2.57
N LEU A 91 -9.70 0.60 2.45
CA LEU A 91 -10.79 1.41 2.97
C LEU A 91 -10.73 1.57 4.48
N ARG A 92 -10.50 0.47 5.23
CA ARG A 92 -10.37 0.52 6.70
C ARG A 92 -9.22 1.41 7.13
N GLU A 93 -8.06 1.26 6.51
CA GLU A 93 -6.90 2.12 6.78
C GLU A 93 -7.21 3.58 6.51
N SER A 94 -7.91 3.89 5.40
CA SER A 94 -8.29 5.27 5.09
C SER A 94 -9.23 5.88 6.13
N MET A 95 -10.14 5.09 6.72
CA MET A 95 -11.03 5.54 7.79
C MET A 95 -10.27 5.77 9.11
N ILE A 96 -9.34 4.89 9.45
CA ILE A 96 -8.50 5.04 10.65
C ILE A 96 -7.64 6.32 10.54
N VAL A 97 -7.04 6.57 9.39
CA VAL A 97 -6.24 7.79 9.18
C VAL A 97 -7.11 9.04 9.13
N LEU A 98 -8.33 8.94 8.62
CA LEU A 98 -9.30 10.04 8.68
C LEU A 98 -9.61 10.45 10.12
N GLU A 99 -9.82 9.47 11.02
CA GLU A 99 -10.07 9.75 12.44
C GLU A 99 -8.86 10.39 13.13
N ARG A 100 -7.63 10.01 12.73
CA ARG A 100 -6.40 10.51 13.35
C ARG A 100 -5.91 11.86 12.79
N TYR A 101 -6.06 12.09 11.49
CA TYR A 101 -5.54 13.27 10.78
C TYR A 101 -6.55 13.85 9.77
N PRO A 102 -7.71 14.38 10.22
CA PRO A 102 -8.79 14.78 9.32
C PRO A 102 -8.43 15.95 8.40
N ARG A 103 -7.66 16.94 8.90
CA ARG A 103 -7.25 18.11 8.10
C ARG A 103 -6.27 17.75 6.97
N LEU A 104 -5.41 16.76 7.21
CA LEU A 104 -4.44 16.31 6.20
C LEU A 104 -5.15 15.64 5.03
N LEU A 105 -6.13 14.77 5.33
CA LEU A 105 -6.97 14.14 4.31
C LEU A 105 -7.84 15.16 3.59
N GLN A 106 -8.40 16.14 4.30
CA GLN A 106 -9.19 17.20 3.68
C GLN A 106 -8.38 17.95 2.62
N LEU A 107 -7.14 18.34 2.92
CA LEU A 107 -6.28 19.05 1.98
C LEU A 107 -5.97 18.21 0.72
N HIS A 108 -5.75 16.91 0.88
CA HIS A 108 -5.49 16.01 -0.25
C HIS A 108 -6.78 15.70 -1.04
N LEU A 109 -7.93 15.71 -0.38
CA LEU A 109 -9.22 15.51 -1.03
C LEU A 109 -9.61 16.73 -1.85
N ASP A 110 -9.46 17.94 -1.30
CA ASP A 110 -9.70 19.20 -1.99
C ASP A 110 -8.74 19.38 -3.18
N ALA A 111 -7.48 18.94 -3.04
CA ALA A 111 -6.50 18.97 -4.13
C ALA A 111 -6.83 17.99 -5.27
N ASN A 112 -7.35 16.80 -4.95
CA ASN A 112 -7.67 15.77 -5.96
C ASN A 112 -9.08 15.96 -6.56
N PHE A 113 -10.03 16.50 -5.80
CA PHE A 113 -11.44 16.61 -6.15
C PHE A 113 -11.99 18.00 -5.81
N PRO A 114 -11.56 19.07 -6.49
CA PRO A 114 -11.95 20.45 -6.15
C PRO A 114 -13.45 20.73 -6.29
N GLN A 115 -14.19 19.89 -7.02
CA GLN A 115 -15.64 20.01 -7.20
C GLN A 115 -16.47 19.32 -6.12
N LYS A 116 -15.86 18.53 -5.23
CA LYS A 116 -16.55 17.73 -4.23
C LYS A 116 -16.24 18.27 -2.83
N ASN A 117 -17.29 18.52 -2.03
CA ASN A 117 -17.13 18.90 -0.63
C ASN A 117 -16.51 17.76 0.18
N PHE A 118 -15.72 18.08 1.20
CA PHE A 118 -15.12 17.08 2.10
C PHE A 118 -16.13 16.02 2.55
N LEU A 119 -17.30 16.42 3.06
CA LEU A 119 -18.33 15.50 3.57
C LEU A 119 -18.87 14.48 2.53
N SER A 120 -18.65 14.70 1.23
CA SER A 120 -19.08 13.75 0.19
C SER A 120 -18.31 12.42 0.23
N TRP A 121 -17.18 12.34 0.95
CA TRP A 121 -16.46 11.08 1.18
C TRP A 121 -17.33 10.02 1.85
N ARG A 122 -18.36 10.45 2.62
CA ARG A 122 -19.28 9.54 3.32
C ARG A 122 -20.21 8.79 2.35
N GLN A 123 -20.46 9.38 1.18
CA GLN A 123 -21.21 8.76 0.09
C GLN A 123 -20.25 7.98 -0.82
N ASP A 124 -19.07 8.54 -1.11
CA ASP A 124 -18.07 7.94 -1.99
C ASP A 124 -16.81 7.52 -1.20
N GLN A 125 -16.84 6.33 -0.60
CA GLN A 125 -15.68 5.82 0.16
C GLN A 125 -14.42 5.62 -0.69
N SER A 126 -14.59 5.41 -2.00
CA SER A 126 -13.46 5.35 -2.95
C SER A 126 -12.71 6.68 -3.02
N MET A 127 -13.39 7.81 -2.86
CA MET A 127 -12.76 9.14 -2.83
C MET A 127 -11.88 9.31 -1.60
N LEU A 128 -12.35 8.81 -0.44
CA LEU A 128 -11.56 8.78 0.79
C LEU A 128 -10.30 7.94 0.61
N MET A 129 -10.44 6.77 0.00
CA MET A 129 -9.32 5.90 -0.31
C MET A 129 -8.28 6.61 -1.18
N VAL A 130 -8.71 7.31 -2.24
CA VAL A 130 -7.82 8.04 -3.14
C VAL A 130 -7.11 9.20 -2.43
N ALA A 131 -7.83 9.95 -1.58
CA ALA A 131 -7.25 11.01 -0.76
C ALA A 131 -6.19 10.44 0.19
N TRP A 132 -6.48 9.31 0.86
CA TRP A 132 -5.53 8.61 1.71
C TRP A 132 -4.30 8.10 0.95
N LEU A 133 -4.48 7.49 -0.22
CA LEU A 133 -3.38 6.99 -1.05
C LEU A 133 -2.45 8.12 -1.50
N THR A 134 -3.00 9.29 -1.78
CA THR A 134 -2.21 10.48 -2.13
C THR A 134 -1.52 11.07 -0.90
N ALA A 135 -2.12 10.93 0.29
CA ALA A 135 -1.57 11.41 1.56
C ALA A 135 -0.53 10.48 2.19
N GLN A 136 -0.37 9.23 1.73
CA GLN A 136 0.61 8.27 2.25
C GLN A 136 2.03 8.83 2.49
N PRO A 137 2.66 9.57 1.55
CA PRO A 137 3.99 10.12 1.80
C PRO A 137 4.00 11.15 2.93
N ALA A 138 2.94 11.95 3.07
CA ALA A 138 2.82 12.92 4.17
C ALA A 138 2.56 12.22 5.51
N VAL A 139 1.72 11.19 5.51
CA VAL A 139 1.44 10.37 6.69
C VAL A 139 2.70 9.66 7.17
N ASN A 140 3.48 9.06 6.26
CA ASN A 140 4.72 8.37 6.60
C ASN A 140 5.77 9.30 7.23
N LYS A 141 5.89 10.54 6.73
CA LYS A 141 6.78 11.54 7.33
C LYS A 141 6.39 11.86 8.77
N VAL A 142 5.10 12.04 9.03
CA VAL A 142 4.59 12.29 10.40
C VAL A 142 4.89 11.09 11.31
N PHE A 143 4.76 9.86 10.80
CA PHE A 143 5.12 8.67 11.57
C PHE A 143 6.63 8.58 11.84
N GLU A 144 7.46 8.85 10.84
CA GLU A 144 8.93 8.81 10.96
C GLU A 144 9.45 9.87 11.95
N GLU A 145 8.92 11.09 11.90
CA GLU A 145 9.24 12.14 12.87
C GLU A 145 8.85 11.74 14.31
N ARG A 146 7.69 11.09 14.48
CA ARG A 146 7.25 10.60 15.79
C ARG A 146 8.08 9.42 16.28
N GLU A 147 8.47 8.52 15.40
CA GLU A 147 9.37 7.40 15.73
C GLU A 147 10.73 7.92 16.18
N GLN A 148 11.30 8.90 15.46
CA GLN A 148 12.56 9.54 15.84
C GLN A 148 12.50 10.19 17.22
N GLN A 149 11.42 10.92 17.53
CA GLN A 149 11.22 11.51 18.86
C GLN A 149 11.23 10.46 19.98
N LEU A 150 10.53 9.34 19.78
CA LEU A 150 10.48 8.26 20.77
C LEU A 150 11.83 7.55 20.93
N VAL A 151 12.57 7.37 19.84
CA VAL A 151 13.91 6.77 19.87
C VAL A 151 14.90 7.69 20.59
N ASP A 152 14.82 9.00 20.37
CA ASP A 152 15.68 9.97 21.05
C ASP A 152 15.38 10.05 22.56
N GLU A 153 14.10 9.98 22.94
CA GLU A 153 13.67 9.92 24.34
C GLU A 153 14.22 8.67 25.04
N ALA A 154 14.00 7.48 24.47
CA ALA A 154 14.53 6.23 25.00
C ALA A 154 16.07 6.22 25.06
N ARG A 155 16.74 6.80 24.06
CA ARG A 155 18.20 6.93 24.06
C ARG A 155 18.68 7.83 25.20
N SER A 156 17.95 8.90 25.51
CA SER A 156 18.27 9.81 26.61
C SER A 156 18.14 9.13 27.98
N GLU A 157 17.11 8.30 28.17
CA GLU A 157 16.91 7.51 29.39
C GLU A 157 18.07 6.53 29.63
N ILE A 158 18.47 5.77 28.61
CA ILE A 158 19.61 4.84 28.70
C ILE A 158 20.90 5.57 29.08
N LEU A 159 21.12 6.77 28.53
CA LEU A 159 22.31 7.57 28.84
C LEU A 159 22.29 8.10 30.28
N LEU A 160 21.10 8.38 30.84
CA LEU A 160 20.95 8.78 32.24
C LEU A 160 21.25 7.61 33.18
N GLU A 161 20.70 6.42 32.90
CA GLU A 161 20.99 5.21 33.68
C GLU A 161 22.48 4.84 33.64
N ALA A 162 23.12 4.93 32.48
CA ALA A 162 24.55 4.68 32.34
C ALA A 162 25.40 5.70 33.13
N LYS A 163 24.97 6.96 33.17
CA LYS A 163 25.64 8.00 33.98
C LYS A 163 25.48 7.75 35.48
N GLU A 164 24.28 7.36 35.93
CA GLU A 164 24.06 7.02 37.34
C GLU A 164 24.93 5.83 37.77
N GLN A 165 25.02 4.79 36.94
CA GLN A 165 25.87 3.62 37.23
C GLN A 165 27.36 3.97 37.29
N ALA A 166 27.84 4.85 36.41
CA ALA A 166 29.22 5.34 36.46
C ALA A 166 29.51 6.11 37.76
N LEU A 167 28.57 6.95 38.19
CA LEU A 167 28.68 7.73 39.42
C LEU A 167 28.72 6.85 40.68
N ILE A 168 27.97 5.73 40.69
CA ILE A 168 27.97 4.75 41.79
C ILE A 168 29.27 3.93 41.82
N SER A 169 29.94 3.75 40.66
CA SER A 169 31.20 3.01 40.59
C SER A 169 32.43 3.82 41.01
N GLU A 170 32.35 5.15 40.94
CA GLU A 170 33.43 6.06 41.35
C GLU A 170 33.36 6.49 42.83
N SER A 171 32.25 6.19 43.54
CA SER A 171 32.07 6.44 44.98
C SER A 171 32.41 5.22 45.83
#